data_AF-A0A7X9PB10-F1
#
_entry.id   AF-A0A7X9PB10-F1
#
_cell.length_a   1.000
_cell.length_b   1.000
_cell.length_c   1.000
_cell.angle_alpha   90.00
_cell.angle_beta   90.00
_cell.angle_gamma   90.00
#
_symmetry.space_group_name_H-M   'P 1'
#
loop_
_entity.id
_entity.type
_entity.pdbx_description
1 polymer ?
#
loop_
_entity_poly.entity_id
_entity_poly.type
_entity_poly.pdbx_seq_one_letter_code
_entity_poly.pdbx_strand_id
1 'polypeptide(L)'
;WSGGAPAQPHWVTVDFREELTVAEVLYTARRDRDNGRVKDYELYLSEDGTNWGQPVVKGTFNNDDRQTIRLSRPVKARYLKFVTLSEQSGAAYSSIADLDVRDGS
;
A
#
# COMPACT_ATOMS: atom_id res chain seq x y z
N TRP A 1 -9.27 28.57 -6.58
CA TRP A 1 -9.25 27.17 -6.12
C TRP A 1 -8.82 27.15 -4.66
N SER A 2 -9.77 26.99 -3.74
CA SER A 2 -9.52 26.89 -2.30
C SER A 2 -9.95 25.51 -1.84
N GLY A 3 -8.98 24.70 -1.43
CA GLY A 3 -9.21 23.36 -0.89
C GLY A 3 -7.90 22.59 -0.94
N GLY A 4 -7.12 22.65 0.14
CA GLY A 4 -5.93 21.82 0.28
C GLY A 4 -6.30 20.34 0.16
N ALA A 5 -5.37 19.50 -0.32
CA ALA A 5 -5.57 18.06 -0.34
C ALA A 5 -5.92 17.55 1.08
N PRO A 6 -6.88 16.63 1.22
CA PRO A 6 -7.18 16.03 2.52
C PRO A 6 -5.91 15.46 3.14
N ALA A 7 -5.75 15.60 4.45
CA ALA A 7 -4.64 15.02 5.17
C ALA A 7 -4.71 13.48 5.13
N GLN A 8 -3.56 12.84 5.31
CA GLN A 8 -3.46 11.41 5.53
C GLN A 8 -4.35 10.97 6.72
N PRO A 9 -4.88 9.74 6.74
CA PRO A 9 -4.54 8.64 5.82
C PRO A 9 -5.32 8.65 4.50
N HIS A 10 -4.66 8.19 3.43
CA HIS A 10 -5.29 7.83 2.15
C HIS A 10 -5.23 6.33 1.94
N TRP A 11 -6.07 5.78 1.06
CA TRP A 11 -5.99 4.36 0.70
C TRP A 11 -6.36 4.09 -0.75
N VAL A 12 -5.83 2.97 -1.24
CA VAL A 12 -6.26 2.35 -2.49
C VAL A 12 -6.67 0.90 -2.21
N THR A 13 -7.66 0.42 -2.95
CA THR A 13 -8.08 -0.98 -2.90
C THR A 13 -7.94 -1.59 -4.29
N VAL A 14 -7.38 -2.80 -4.35
CA VAL A 14 -7.21 -3.60 -5.55
C VAL A 14 -8.09 -4.85 -5.41
N ASP A 15 -8.94 -5.11 -6.41
CA ASP A 15 -9.67 -6.38 -6.59
C ASP A 15 -8.89 -7.22 -7.60
N PHE A 16 -8.32 -8.34 -7.15
CA PHE A 16 -7.57 -9.27 -8.00
C PHE A 16 -8.46 -10.07 -8.94
N ARG A 17 -9.79 -9.96 -8.82
CA ARG A 17 -10.84 -10.71 -9.56
C ARG A 17 -10.93 -12.20 -9.21
N GLU A 18 -9.86 -12.77 -8.68
CA GLU A 18 -9.78 -14.14 -8.17
C GLU A 18 -9.01 -14.19 -6.84
N GLU A 19 -9.06 -15.33 -6.14
CA GLU A 19 -8.27 -15.54 -4.92
C GLU A 19 -6.80 -15.80 -5.30
N LEU A 20 -5.90 -14.96 -4.78
CA LEU A 20 -4.45 -15.12 -4.90
C LEU A 20 -3.83 -15.50 -3.56
N THR A 21 -2.72 -16.23 -3.59
CA THR A 21 -1.87 -16.44 -2.41
C THR A 21 -0.80 -15.36 -2.37
N VAL A 22 -1.00 -14.32 -1.56
CA VAL A 22 -0.12 -13.16 -1.47
C VAL A 22 1.02 -13.44 -0.51
N ALA A 23 2.27 -13.29 -0.96
CA ALA A 23 3.47 -13.43 -0.11
C ALA A 23 4.31 -12.15 -0.06
N GLU A 24 4.37 -11.41 -1.17
CA GLU A 24 5.06 -10.12 -1.24
C GLU A 24 4.21 -9.08 -2.00
N VAL A 25 4.40 -7.82 -1.64
CA VAL A 25 3.87 -6.67 -2.37
C VAL A 25 5.02 -5.72 -2.68
N LEU A 26 5.21 -5.36 -3.94
CA LEU A 26 6.21 -4.38 -4.35
C LEU A 26 5.55 -3.01 -4.50
N TYR A 27 5.96 -2.07 -3.65
CA TYR A 27 5.62 -0.66 -3.80
C TYR A 27 6.60 0.01 -4.77
N THR A 28 6.07 0.70 -5.78
CA THR A 28 6.85 1.61 -6.62
C THR A 28 6.32 3.03 -6.46
N ALA A 29 7.17 3.93 -5.98
CA ALA A 29 6.89 5.35 -5.96
C ALA A 29 6.92 5.94 -7.37
N ARG A 30 6.33 7.13 -7.52
CA ARG A 30 6.56 7.95 -8.71
C ARG A 30 8.06 8.24 -8.86
N ARG A 31 8.56 8.08 -10.09
CA ARG A 31 9.99 8.26 -10.42
C ARG A 31 10.34 9.67 -10.87
N ASP A 32 9.35 10.48 -11.24
CA ASP A 32 9.56 11.82 -11.79
C ASP A 32 9.79 12.88 -10.71
N ARG A 33 9.38 12.61 -9.46
CA ARG A 33 9.56 13.46 -8.28
C ARG A 33 9.60 12.61 -7.01
N ASP A 34 10.33 13.07 -6.00
CA ASP A 34 10.40 12.40 -4.69
C ASP A 34 9.26 12.81 -3.74
N ASN A 35 8.47 13.84 -4.09
CA ASN A 35 7.37 14.30 -3.26
C ASN A 35 6.17 13.33 -3.32
N GLY A 36 5.53 13.11 -2.17
CA GLY A 36 4.41 12.18 -2.10
C GLY A 36 4.84 10.72 -1.90
N ARG A 37 6.13 10.46 -1.65
CA ARG A 37 6.60 9.11 -1.29
C ARG A 37 6.03 8.71 0.05
N VAL A 38 5.48 7.51 0.11
CA VAL A 38 4.88 6.97 1.33
C VAL A 38 5.99 6.70 2.35
N LYS A 39 5.74 7.04 3.61
CA LYS A 39 6.60 6.69 4.73
C LYS A 39 5.94 5.59 5.55
N ASP A 40 4.95 5.93 6.37
CA ASP A 40 4.25 4.93 7.19
C ASP A 40 3.04 4.38 6.43
N TYR A 41 2.83 3.07 6.52
CA TYR A 41 1.76 2.39 5.79
C TYR A 41 1.18 1.22 6.57
N GLU A 42 -0.03 0.82 6.16
CA GLU A 42 -0.69 -0.43 6.55
C GLU A 42 -1.15 -1.17 5.30
N LEU A 43 -1.00 -2.50 5.33
CA LEU A 43 -1.47 -3.41 4.29
C LEU A 43 -2.54 -4.32 4.89
N TYR A 44 -3.69 -4.40 4.23
CA TYR A 44 -4.78 -5.28 4.58
C TYR A 44 -5.11 -6.20 3.41
N LEU A 45 -5.59 -7.39 3.73
CA LEU A 45 -6.08 -8.36 2.77
C LEU A 45 -7.50 -8.77 3.15
N SER A 46 -8.33 -9.04 2.15
CA SER A 46 -9.73 -9.45 2.36
C SER A 46 -10.17 -10.44 1.30
N GLU A 47 -11.09 -11.33 1.68
CA GLU A 47 -11.77 -12.26 0.78
C GLU A 47 -12.97 -11.60 0.08
N ASP A 48 -13.62 -10.62 0.72
CA ASP A 48 -14.90 -10.03 0.27
C ASP A 48 -14.84 -8.52 -0.04
N GLY A 49 -13.72 -7.84 0.26
CA GLY A 49 -13.52 -6.42 -0.01
C GLY A 49 -14.22 -5.47 0.97
N THR A 50 -14.93 -6.01 1.96
CA THR A 50 -15.69 -5.25 2.97
C THR A 50 -15.18 -5.49 4.39
N ASN A 51 -14.79 -6.72 4.71
CA ASN A 51 -14.24 -7.14 5.99
C ASN A 51 -12.71 -7.23 5.88
N TRP A 52 -12.01 -6.31 6.54
CA TRP A 52 -10.55 -6.15 6.40
C TRP A 52 -9.74 -6.64 7.61
N GLY A 53 -10.39 -6.84 8.76
CA GLY A 53 -9.72 -7.29 9.98
C GLY A 53 -8.57 -6.38 10.44
N GLN A 54 -7.51 -6.98 10.98
CA GLN A 54 -6.27 -6.31 11.36
C GLN A 54 -5.32 -6.21 10.16
N PRO A 55 -4.43 -5.21 10.09
CA PRO A 55 -3.44 -5.13 9.01
C PRO A 55 -2.53 -6.37 9.04
N VAL A 56 -2.29 -6.95 7.87
CA VAL A 56 -1.33 -8.06 7.71
C VAL A 56 0.11 -7.58 7.83
N VAL A 57 0.36 -6.31 7.51
CA VAL A 57 1.64 -5.62 7.72
C VAL A 57 1.37 -4.17 8.10
N LYS A 58 2.14 -3.67 9.08
CA LYS A 58 2.31 -2.24 9.36
C LYS A 58 3.79 -1.94 9.30
N GLY A 59 4.18 -0.90 8.56
CA GLY A 59 5.60 -0.64 8.32
C GLY A 59 5.91 0.81 8.00
N THR A 60 7.21 1.06 7.87
CA THR A 60 7.80 2.35 7.49
C THR A 60 8.77 2.10 6.35
N PHE A 61 8.62 2.80 5.23
CA PHE A 61 9.55 2.76 4.11
C PHE A 61 10.71 3.74 4.30
N ASN A 62 11.86 3.36 3.74
CA ASN A 62 12.92 4.32 3.45
C ASN A 62 12.51 5.22 2.28
N ASN A 63 13.21 6.34 2.09
CA ASN A 63 12.94 7.28 1.00
C ASN A 63 13.54 6.83 -0.34
N ASP A 64 13.24 5.59 -0.74
CA ASP A 64 13.65 5.02 -2.03
C ASP A 64 12.46 4.91 -3.00
N ASP A 65 12.74 4.64 -4.27
CA ASP A 65 11.71 4.56 -5.32
C ASP A 65 10.99 3.20 -5.36
N ARG A 66 11.61 2.12 -4.87
CA ARG A 66 11.05 0.77 -4.83
C ARG A 66 11.28 0.13 -3.49
N GLN A 67 10.24 -0.48 -2.92
CA GLN A 67 10.31 -1.15 -1.61
C GLN A 67 9.47 -2.42 -1.63
N THR A 68 10.02 -3.53 -1.13
CA THR A 68 9.30 -4.80 -1.02
C THR A 68 8.71 -4.95 0.38
N ILE A 69 7.40 -5.16 0.46
CA ILE A 69 6.67 -5.57 1.65
C ILE A 69 6.61 -7.09 1.65
N ARG A 70 7.25 -7.74 2.63
CA ARG A 70 7.19 -9.20 2.80
C ARG A 70 6.22 -9.54 3.92
N LEU A 71 5.29 -10.44 3.65
CA LEU A 71 4.38 -10.96 4.67
C LEU A 71 5.13 -12.02 5.50
N SER A 72 4.79 -12.16 6.78
CA SER A 72 5.40 -13.16 7.67
C SER A 72 5.07 -14.60 7.26
N ARG A 73 3.94 -14.77 6.55
CA ARG A 73 3.50 -16.00 5.91
C ARG A 73 2.60 -15.64 4.71
N PRO A 74 2.52 -16.48 3.67
CA PRO A 74 1.57 -16.27 2.59
C PRO A 74 0.12 -16.25 3.08
N VAL A 75 -0.72 -15.39 2.50
CA VAL A 75 -2.13 -15.21 2.86
C VAL A 75 -2.98 -15.29 1.60
N LYS A 76 -4.03 -16.10 1.63
CA LYS A 76 -5.04 -16.15 0.57
C LYS A 76 -5.98 -14.96 0.67
N ALA A 77 -6.19 -14.25 -0.43
CA ALA A 77 -7.07 -13.10 -0.49
C ALA A 77 -7.45 -12.75 -1.95
N ARG A 78 -8.59 -12.09 -2.12
CA ARG A 78 -9.01 -11.52 -3.41
C ARG A 78 -8.80 -10.01 -3.48
N TYR A 79 -8.75 -9.35 -2.33
CA TYR A 79 -8.62 -7.91 -2.24
C TYR A 79 -7.42 -7.52 -1.40
N LEU A 80 -6.79 -6.41 -1.80
CA LEU A 80 -5.74 -5.74 -1.05
C LEU A 80 -6.14 -4.30 -0.82
N LYS A 81 -5.96 -3.81 0.39
CA LYS A 81 -6.05 -2.39 0.71
C LYS A 81 -4.71 -1.91 1.24
N PHE A 82 -4.16 -0.92 0.56
CA PHE A 82 -2.93 -0.26 0.97
C PHE A 82 -3.28 1.12 1.49
N VAL A 83 -2.99 1.37 2.76
CA VAL A 83 -3.26 2.62 3.47
C VAL A 83 -1.95 3.36 3.65
N THR A 84 -1.89 4.59 3.15
CA THR A 84 -0.78 5.52 3.39
C THR A 84 -1.11 6.31 4.65
N LEU A 85 -0.25 6.23 5.67
CA LEU A 85 -0.45 6.92 6.96
C LEU A 85 0.34 8.23 7.00
N SER A 86 1.49 8.29 6.33
CA SER A 86 2.32 9.48 6.27
C SER A 86 3.15 9.53 4.97
N GLU A 87 3.62 10.73 4.66
CA GLU A 87 4.52 11.02 3.53
C GLU A 87 5.92 11.37 4.07
N GLN A 88 6.98 11.07 3.31
CA GLN A 88 8.38 11.19 3.75
C GLN A 88 8.77 12.58 4.29
N SER A 89 8.18 13.65 3.75
CA SER A 89 8.38 15.05 4.16
C SER A 89 7.22 15.63 4.99
N GLY A 90 6.22 14.82 5.35
CA GLY A 90 5.05 15.24 6.12
C GLY A 90 3.97 15.94 5.28
N ALA A 91 4.00 15.80 3.95
CA ALA A 91 2.97 16.35 3.09
C ALA A 91 1.61 15.65 3.30
N ALA A 92 0.53 16.38 3.03
CA ALA A 92 -0.84 15.87 3.15
C ALA A 92 -1.20 14.82 2.07
N TYR A 93 -0.44 14.76 0.97
CA TYR A 93 -0.71 13.88 -0.17
C TYR A 93 0.30 12.73 -0.24
N SER A 94 -0.10 11.61 -0.85
CA SER A 94 0.81 10.52 -1.24
C SER A 94 0.56 10.12 -2.69
N SER A 95 1.56 9.49 -3.28
CA SER A 95 1.48 8.95 -4.63
C SER A 95 2.08 7.55 -4.71
N ILE A 96 1.50 6.76 -5.59
CA ILE A 96 1.88 5.38 -5.87
C ILE A 96 1.90 5.28 -7.38
N ALA A 97 3.03 4.85 -7.95
CA ALA A 97 3.09 4.55 -9.37
C ALA A 97 2.54 3.15 -9.65
N ASP A 98 2.92 2.19 -8.81
CA ASP A 98 2.52 0.79 -8.97
C ASP A 98 2.48 0.02 -7.63
N LEU A 99 1.63 -1.01 -7.57
CA LEU A 99 1.58 -2.05 -6.54
C LEU A 99 1.54 -3.42 -7.21
N ASP A 100 2.68 -4.10 -7.27
CA ASP A 100 2.75 -5.47 -7.79
C ASP A 100 2.55 -6.47 -6.64
N VAL A 101 1.73 -7.50 -6.86
CA VAL A 101 1.50 -8.58 -5.90
C VAL A 101 2.16 -9.85 -6.40
N ARG A 102 2.89 -10.55 -5.53
CA ARG A 102 3.63 -11.78 -5.88
C ARG A 102 3.21 -12.94 -4.99
N ASP A 103 3.14 -14.12 -5.61
CA ASP A 103 2.97 -15.39 -4.95
C ASP A 103 4.27 -15.86 -4.29
N GLY A 104 4.12 -16.73 -3.30
CA GLY A 104 5.23 -17.33 -2.56
C GLY A 104 5.40 -18.82 -2.85
N SER A 105 5.01 -19.28 -4.04
CA SER A 105 5.08 -20.68 -4.46
C SER A 105 6.51 -21.20 -4.60
#